data_AF-A0A0Q9TNK7-F1
#
_entry.id   AF-A0A0Q9TNK7-F1
#
_cell.length_a   1.000
_cell.length_b   1.000
_cell.length_c   1.000
_cell.angle_alpha   90.00
_cell.angle_beta   90.00
_cell.angle_gamma   90.00
#
_symmetry.space_group_name_H-M   'P 1'
#
loop_
_entity.id
_entity.type
_entity.pdbx_description
1 polymer ?
#
loop_
_entity_poly.entity_id
_entity_poly.type
_entity_poly.pdbx_seq_one_letter_code
_entity_poly.pdbx_strand_id
1 'polypeptide(L)'
;MLRRSTTLVVIALVTGALSAPSSSASATAQTCQGRPATIVGTGPDVQGTPGDDVIVTGGSQFAYAAAGNDLVCVSPPAVYVYAGDGDDVVDASEAGVTQINAYLGAGLDRYVGGPGQNLVHADGTDDTVTDADWAYLTVTAPATGTPGTYTGGGIAVWSADHDVEIDLDTHMVTVGGVHAANLSGIVGANVVAPRAVLRGNAADNYLSGSGCDVLFVGKGGSDTLIGGGIVEDAPQIKSECEGMKATMRGGPGDDNIKGWLGLNRLVGNAGNDELQGRSRSDVLLGGSGRDDLRGGNESDVLRGGGGRDTADGQNGRDRCVAERERGCER
;
A
#
# COMPACT_ATOMS: atom_id res chain seq x y z
N MET A 1 87.41 -31.01 -16.10
CA MET A 1 87.64 -30.08 -17.23
C MET A 1 86.37 -29.25 -17.43
N LEU A 2 86.52 -27.94 -17.69
CA LEU A 2 85.52 -26.90 -18.06
C LEU A 2 84.48 -26.51 -16.98
N ARG A 3 84.57 -25.34 -16.33
CA ARG A 3 84.20 -23.96 -16.75
C ARG A 3 82.71 -23.76 -17.12
N ARG A 4 82.02 -22.90 -16.35
CA ARG A 4 81.56 -21.56 -16.81
C ARG A 4 80.93 -20.74 -15.66
N SER A 5 81.50 -19.54 -15.45
CA SER A 5 80.95 -18.42 -14.70
C SER A 5 79.75 -17.80 -15.42
N THR A 6 78.82 -17.22 -14.66
CA THR A 6 78.02 -16.09 -15.15
C THR A 6 77.93 -15.02 -14.06
N THR A 7 78.48 -13.86 -14.36
CA THR A 7 78.45 -12.61 -13.59
C THR A 7 77.14 -11.89 -13.91
N LEU A 8 76.37 -11.46 -12.92
CA LEU A 8 75.24 -10.54 -13.12
C LEU A 8 75.62 -9.15 -12.60
N VAL A 9 75.51 -8.17 -13.49
CA VAL A 9 75.86 -6.76 -13.29
C VAL A 9 74.67 -6.05 -12.61
N VAL A 10 74.96 -5.30 -11.55
CA VAL A 10 74.02 -4.37 -10.90
C VAL A 10 74.05 -3.04 -11.64
N ILE A 11 72.89 -2.58 -12.11
CA ILE A 11 72.69 -1.21 -12.60
C ILE A 11 71.73 -0.52 -11.65
N ALA A 12 72.23 0.50 -10.96
CA ALA A 12 71.43 1.46 -10.19
C ALA A 12 70.95 2.58 -11.13
N LEU A 13 69.67 2.96 -11.03
CA LEU A 13 69.12 4.17 -11.61
C LEU A 13 68.33 4.93 -10.54
N VAL A 14 68.58 6.23 -10.51
CA VAL A 14 68.27 7.19 -9.44
C VAL A 14 67.16 8.13 -9.91
N THR A 15 66.27 8.48 -8.97
CA THR A 15 65.39 9.67 -8.86
C THR A 15 64.26 9.93 -9.87
N GLY A 16 63.07 10.17 -9.29
CA GLY A 16 61.94 10.82 -9.95
C GLY A 16 60.66 10.80 -9.10
N ALA A 17 60.69 11.35 -7.88
CA ALA A 17 59.47 11.53 -7.09
C ALA A 17 58.72 12.78 -7.60
N LEU A 18 57.71 12.59 -8.45
CA LEU A 18 56.69 13.60 -8.67
C LEU A 18 55.76 13.61 -7.45
N SER A 19 56.01 14.52 -6.53
CA SER A 19 55.03 14.94 -5.52
C SER A 19 53.96 15.80 -6.20
N ALA A 20 52.83 15.20 -6.55
CA ALA A 20 51.61 15.96 -6.81
C ALA A 20 51.01 16.39 -5.46
N PRO A 21 50.57 17.65 -5.29
CA PRO A 21 49.82 18.02 -4.10
C PRO A 21 48.45 17.32 -4.18
N SER A 22 48.23 16.31 -3.35
CA SER A 22 46.89 15.86 -3.02
C SER A 22 46.21 17.00 -2.26
N SER A 23 45.54 17.87 -3.01
CA SER A 23 44.54 18.76 -2.42
C SER A 23 43.46 17.85 -1.83
N SER A 24 43.46 17.75 -0.51
CA SER A 24 42.31 17.24 0.23
C SER A 24 41.17 18.22 -0.03
N ALA A 25 40.44 17.99 -1.12
CA ALA A 25 39.10 18.53 -1.28
C ALA A 25 38.30 17.97 -0.11
N SER A 26 38.09 18.83 0.89
CA SER A 26 37.17 18.59 1.98
C SER A 26 35.76 18.56 1.38
N ALA A 27 35.37 17.41 0.80
CA ALA A 27 33.98 17.08 0.64
C ALA A 27 33.41 17.14 2.06
N THR A 28 32.54 18.13 2.32
CA THR A 28 31.76 18.16 3.55
C THR A 28 31.12 16.79 3.71
N ALA A 29 31.49 16.08 4.78
CA ALA A 29 30.91 14.79 5.09
C ALA A 29 29.39 14.97 5.13
N GLN A 30 28.68 14.26 4.25
CA GLN A 30 27.23 14.28 4.29
C GLN A 30 26.76 13.61 5.58
N THR A 31 25.61 14.03 6.06
CA THR A 31 25.02 13.51 7.30
C THR A 31 23.57 13.15 7.05
N CYS A 32 23.11 12.10 7.71
CA CYS A 32 21.70 11.73 7.76
C CYS A 32 21.21 11.84 9.21
N GLN A 33 20.16 12.64 9.46
CA GLN A 33 19.67 12.95 10.82
C GLN A 33 20.80 13.35 11.80
N GLY A 34 21.83 14.05 11.31
CA GLY A 34 23.00 14.48 12.09
C GLY A 34 24.07 13.40 12.32
N ARG A 35 23.88 12.15 11.87
CA ARG A 35 24.91 11.10 11.87
C ARG A 35 25.76 11.20 10.60
N PRO A 36 27.11 11.09 10.68
CA PRO A 36 27.96 11.05 9.50
C PRO A 36 27.61 9.86 8.60
N ALA A 37 27.50 10.09 7.30
CA ALA A 37 27.26 9.02 6.33
C ALA A 37 28.47 8.08 6.25
N THR A 38 28.23 6.78 6.36
CA THR A 38 29.21 5.73 6.03
C THR A 38 29.30 5.55 4.51
N ILE A 39 28.18 5.76 3.82
CA ILE A 39 28.03 5.54 2.38
C ILE A 39 27.27 6.70 1.75
N VAL A 40 27.78 7.18 0.61
CA VAL A 40 27.15 8.24 -0.19
C VAL A 40 26.99 7.76 -1.62
N GLY A 41 25.76 7.78 -2.12
CA GLY A 41 25.44 7.40 -3.49
C GLY A 41 25.92 8.43 -4.53
N THR A 42 26.84 8.00 -5.40
CA THR A 42 27.34 8.82 -6.53
C THR A 42 27.00 8.22 -7.89
N GLY A 43 26.46 7.01 -7.92
CA GLY A 43 26.07 6.27 -9.13
C GLY A 43 24.56 6.09 -9.22
N PRO A 44 24.06 5.33 -10.21
CA PRO A 44 22.63 5.01 -10.31
C PRO A 44 22.14 4.14 -9.14
N ASP A 45 23.03 3.39 -8.51
CA ASP A 45 22.74 2.52 -7.38
C ASP A 45 23.68 2.82 -6.22
N VAL A 46 23.19 2.65 -4.99
CA VAL A 46 24.00 2.61 -3.77
C VAL A 46 23.77 1.29 -3.05
N GLN A 47 24.86 0.69 -2.58
CA GLN A 47 24.89 -0.62 -1.92
C GLN A 47 25.49 -0.43 -0.52
N GLY A 48 24.71 -0.82 0.49
CA GLY A 48 25.14 -0.95 1.87
C GLY A 48 25.95 -2.22 2.11
N THR A 49 26.25 -2.45 3.37
CA THR A 49 26.97 -3.61 3.87
C THR A 49 26.07 -4.39 4.83
N PRO A 50 26.39 -5.65 5.19
CA PRO A 50 25.60 -6.41 6.16
C PRO A 50 25.69 -5.93 7.63
N GLY A 51 26.09 -4.70 7.89
CA GLY A 51 26.08 -4.13 9.24
C GLY A 51 25.69 -2.67 9.21
N ASP A 52 25.37 -2.12 10.38
CA ASP A 52 24.74 -0.80 10.52
C ASP A 52 25.40 0.32 9.70
N ASP A 53 24.68 0.76 8.67
CA ASP A 53 25.08 1.80 7.75
C ASP A 53 24.32 3.11 7.98
N VAL A 54 24.97 4.21 7.60
CA VAL A 54 24.33 5.51 7.45
C VAL A 54 24.49 5.91 5.98
N ILE A 55 23.41 5.75 5.23
CA ILE A 55 23.39 5.92 3.78
C ILE A 55 22.75 7.25 3.43
N VAL A 56 23.43 8.05 2.62
CA VAL A 56 22.83 9.18 1.90
C VAL A 56 22.73 8.79 0.44
N THR A 57 21.51 8.68 -0.10
CA THR A 57 21.31 8.13 -1.46
C THR A 57 21.90 9.03 -2.54
N GLY A 58 22.01 10.34 -2.30
CA GLY A 58 22.53 11.28 -3.28
C GLY A 58 21.78 11.19 -4.61
N GLY A 59 22.51 11.04 -5.71
CA GLY A 59 21.93 10.95 -7.05
C GLY A 59 21.45 9.55 -7.47
N SER A 60 21.51 8.56 -6.57
CA SER A 60 21.13 7.17 -6.87
C SER A 60 19.62 7.01 -7.00
N GLN A 61 19.19 6.16 -7.94
CA GLN A 61 17.79 5.79 -8.13
C GLN A 61 17.37 4.63 -7.23
N PHE A 62 18.31 3.71 -6.96
CA PHE A 62 18.11 2.55 -6.10
C PHE A 62 19.09 2.59 -4.92
N ALA A 63 18.58 2.31 -3.73
CA ALA A 63 19.37 2.10 -2.54
C ALA A 63 19.05 0.72 -1.94
N TYR A 64 20.09 -0.05 -1.65
CA TYR A 64 19.99 -1.35 -1.01
C TYR A 64 20.82 -1.29 0.27
N ALA A 65 20.19 -1.23 1.44
CA ALA A 65 20.92 -1.06 2.71
C ALA A 65 21.52 -2.39 3.20
N ALA A 66 20.85 -3.50 2.89
CA ALA A 66 21.25 -4.89 3.09
C ALA A 66 20.79 -5.47 4.43
N ALA A 67 21.66 -5.68 5.40
CA ALA A 67 21.26 -6.23 6.69
C ALA A 67 21.95 -5.43 7.79
N GLY A 68 21.36 -5.39 8.97
CA GLY A 68 21.81 -4.50 10.05
C GLY A 68 20.78 -3.40 10.29
N ASN A 69 21.03 -2.54 11.28
CA ASN A 69 20.10 -1.46 11.61
C ASN A 69 20.54 -0.18 10.91
N ASP A 70 20.01 0.01 9.71
CA ASP A 70 20.46 1.03 8.77
C ASP A 70 19.66 2.33 8.91
N LEU A 71 20.33 3.43 8.59
CA LEU A 71 19.72 4.74 8.46
C LEU A 71 19.92 5.26 7.05
N VAL A 72 18.85 5.35 6.27
CA VAL A 72 18.85 5.80 4.88
C VAL A 72 18.17 7.16 4.76
N CYS A 73 18.94 8.20 4.45
CA CYS A 73 18.39 9.50 4.03
C CYS A 73 18.30 9.58 2.52
N VAL A 74 17.09 9.85 2.06
CA VAL A 74 16.74 9.89 0.65
C VAL A 74 16.91 11.29 0.11
N SER A 75 17.87 11.45 -0.80
CA SER A 75 18.03 12.65 -1.61
C SER A 75 17.46 12.43 -3.03
N PRO A 76 17.02 13.50 -3.71
CA PRO A 76 16.53 13.40 -5.09
C PRO A 76 17.65 12.93 -6.05
N PRO A 77 17.33 12.11 -7.06
CA PRO A 77 16.00 11.71 -7.51
C PRO A 77 15.60 10.30 -7.04
N ALA A 78 16.14 9.82 -5.92
CA ALA A 78 15.97 8.42 -5.49
C ALA A 78 14.51 7.98 -5.46
N VAL A 79 14.26 6.81 -6.06
CA VAL A 79 12.90 6.28 -6.30
C VAL A 79 12.66 4.99 -5.54
N TYR A 80 13.69 4.19 -5.28
CA TYR A 80 13.56 2.88 -4.65
C TYR A 80 14.56 2.72 -3.51
N VAL A 81 14.05 2.34 -2.33
CA VAL A 81 14.85 1.99 -1.16
C VAL A 81 14.45 0.59 -0.71
N TYR A 82 15.42 -0.30 -0.59
CA TYR A 82 15.29 -1.62 0.02
C TYR A 82 16.14 -1.60 1.28
N ALA A 83 15.51 -1.53 2.46
CA ALA A 83 16.26 -1.42 3.71
C ALA A 83 16.82 -2.80 4.10
N GLY A 84 15.97 -3.80 4.25
CA GLY A 84 16.37 -5.21 4.25
C GLY A 84 16.09 -5.87 5.60
N ASP A 85 17.04 -6.62 6.16
CA ASP A 85 16.84 -7.27 7.46
C ASP A 85 17.44 -6.41 8.59
N GLY A 86 16.64 -5.97 9.55
CA GLY A 86 17.07 -5.18 10.70
C GLY A 86 16.03 -4.15 11.13
N ASP A 87 16.30 -3.40 12.20
CA ASP A 87 15.43 -2.30 12.62
C ASP A 87 15.89 -1.01 11.89
N ASP A 88 15.32 -0.77 10.71
CA ASP A 88 15.79 0.25 9.78
C ASP A 88 15.03 1.57 9.89
N VAL A 89 15.69 2.64 9.44
CA VAL A 89 15.08 3.96 9.29
C VAL A 89 15.26 4.46 7.86
N VAL A 90 14.14 4.70 7.18
CA VAL A 90 14.12 5.38 5.88
C VAL A 90 13.54 6.78 6.06
N ASP A 91 14.37 7.81 5.83
CA ASP A 91 14.00 9.22 5.91
C ASP A 91 13.90 9.84 4.52
N ALA A 92 12.67 10.04 4.07
CA ALA A 92 12.33 10.67 2.80
C ALA A 92 11.82 12.12 2.96
N SER A 93 12.03 12.72 4.13
CA SER A 93 11.55 14.07 4.43
C SER A 93 12.31 15.19 3.71
N GLU A 94 13.39 14.87 2.98
CA GLU A 94 14.17 15.86 2.23
C GLU A 94 13.33 16.53 1.14
N ALA A 95 13.46 17.85 1.02
CA ALA A 95 12.76 18.61 0.00
C ALA A 95 13.21 18.22 -1.41
N GLY A 96 12.25 18.04 -2.32
CA GLY A 96 12.51 17.74 -3.74
C GLY A 96 12.44 16.25 -4.08
N VAL A 97 12.25 15.36 -3.11
CA VAL A 97 11.87 13.98 -3.37
C VAL A 97 10.44 14.00 -3.93
N THR A 98 10.27 13.60 -5.19
CA THR A 98 8.98 13.65 -5.89
C THR A 98 8.22 12.33 -5.83
N GLN A 99 8.94 11.21 -5.72
CA GLN A 99 8.35 9.88 -5.61
C GLN A 99 9.36 8.95 -4.93
N ILE A 100 8.87 8.09 -4.04
CA ILE A 100 9.63 7.03 -3.40
C ILE A 100 8.78 5.76 -3.23
N ASN A 101 9.44 4.62 -3.44
CA ASN A 101 9.00 3.29 -3.10
C ASN A 101 9.98 2.75 -2.06
N ALA A 102 9.58 2.72 -0.79
CA ALA A 102 10.36 2.12 0.28
C ALA A 102 9.87 0.69 0.52
N TYR A 103 10.80 -0.26 0.62
CA TYR A 103 10.58 -1.63 1.06
C TYR A 103 11.39 -1.77 2.34
N LEU A 104 10.70 -1.80 3.47
CA LEU A 104 11.33 -1.78 4.78
C LEU A 104 12.03 -3.12 5.06
N GLY A 105 11.37 -4.22 4.70
CA GLY A 105 11.95 -5.54 4.94
C GLY A 105 11.59 -6.00 6.33
N ALA A 106 12.44 -6.79 7.00
CA ALA A 106 12.09 -7.46 8.24
C ALA A 106 12.73 -6.79 9.45
N GLY A 107 11.92 -6.48 10.46
CA GLY A 107 12.37 -5.88 11.71
C GLY A 107 11.33 -4.92 12.25
N LEU A 108 11.74 -4.02 13.15
CA LEU A 108 10.89 -2.92 13.61
C LEU A 108 11.31 -1.63 12.91
N ASP A 109 10.69 -1.36 11.77
CA ASP A 109 11.14 -0.32 10.86
C ASP A 109 10.43 1.01 11.09
N ARG A 110 11.11 2.08 10.66
CA ARG A 110 10.58 3.44 10.70
C ARG A 110 10.74 4.16 9.38
N TYR A 111 9.61 4.58 8.82
CA TYR A 111 9.55 5.44 7.64
C TYR A 111 9.14 6.87 8.00
N VAL A 112 9.88 7.84 7.48
CA VAL A 112 9.58 9.28 7.59
C VAL A 112 9.29 9.86 6.21
N GLY A 113 8.02 10.17 5.95
CA GLY A 113 7.54 10.70 4.67
C GLY A 113 7.92 12.15 4.39
N GLY A 114 7.89 12.49 3.12
CA GLY A 114 8.15 13.83 2.60
C GLY A 114 7.06 14.32 1.63
N PRO A 115 7.25 15.48 0.98
CA PRO A 115 6.24 16.14 0.16
C PRO A 115 5.93 15.44 -1.19
N GLY A 116 6.70 14.42 -1.56
CA GLY A 116 6.49 13.64 -2.80
C GLY A 116 5.41 12.57 -2.65
N GLN A 117 5.32 11.69 -3.64
CA GLN A 117 4.50 10.48 -3.54
C GLN A 117 5.26 9.37 -2.81
N ASN A 118 4.76 8.92 -1.67
CA ASN A 118 5.40 7.98 -0.77
C ASN A 118 4.64 6.64 -0.76
N LEU A 119 5.21 5.62 -1.38
CA LEU A 119 4.69 4.25 -1.36
C LEU A 119 5.60 3.41 -0.46
N VAL A 120 5.06 2.87 0.63
CA VAL A 120 5.84 2.17 1.65
C VAL A 120 5.34 0.73 1.76
N HIS A 121 6.25 -0.24 1.70
CA HIS A 121 5.94 -1.66 1.84
C HIS A 121 6.57 -2.16 3.14
N ALA A 122 5.73 -2.61 4.05
CA ALA A 122 6.05 -3.16 5.35
C ALA A 122 5.81 -4.68 5.35
N ASP A 123 6.68 -5.44 6.02
CA ASP A 123 6.54 -6.89 6.15
C ASP A 123 5.70 -7.32 7.37
N GLY A 124 4.91 -6.40 7.91
CA GLY A 124 4.12 -6.67 9.10
C GLY A 124 3.16 -5.53 9.42
N THR A 125 2.85 -5.41 10.70
CA THR A 125 1.93 -4.39 11.23
C THR A 125 2.54 -3.60 12.39
N ASP A 126 3.78 -3.90 12.76
CA ASP A 126 4.51 -3.39 13.92
C ASP A 126 5.43 -2.20 13.60
N ASP A 127 5.51 -1.80 12.33
CA ASP A 127 6.31 -0.66 11.89
C ASP A 127 5.69 0.70 12.23
N THR A 128 6.54 1.73 12.17
CA THR A 128 6.15 3.13 12.25
C THR A 128 6.28 3.81 10.90
N VAL A 129 5.15 4.07 10.23
CA VAL A 129 5.12 4.76 8.94
C VAL A 129 4.45 6.12 9.09
N THR A 130 5.20 7.18 8.79
CA THR A 130 4.71 8.56 8.88
C THR A 130 4.56 9.22 7.52
N ASP A 131 3.44 9.91 7.30
CA ASP A 131 3.11 10.68 6.09
C ASP A 131 3.31 9.91 4.77
N ALA A 132 2.83 8.66 4.70
CA ALA A 132 2.83 7.88 3.46
C ALA A 132 1.57 8.16 2.63
N ASP A 133 1.69 8.28 1.30
CA ASP A 133 0.50 8.30 0.43
C ASP A 133 -0.21 6.94 0.50
N TRP A 134 0.55 5.85 0.46
CA TRP A 134 0.07 4.50 0.69
C TRP A 134 1.10 3.66 1.44
N ALA A 135 0.65 3.01 2.52
CA ALA A 135 1.38 1.94 3.18
C ALA A 135 0.78 0.57 2.81
N TYR A 136 1.60 -0.36 2.32
CA TYR A 136 1.25 -1.72 1.94
C TYR A 136 1.83 -2.69 2.96
N LEU A 137 0.97 -3.41 3.67
CA LEU A 137 1.33 -4.32 4.76
C LEU A 137 1.06 -5.75 4.30
N THR A 138 2.07 -6.61 4.42
CA THR A 138 1.95 -8.04 4.11
C THR A 138 1.92 -8.84 5.40
N VAL A 139 0.76 -9.40 5.74
CA VAL A 139 0.54 -10.10 7.01
C VAL A 139 0.62 -11.61 6.80
N THR A 140 1.78 -12.17 7.16
CA THR A 140 2.07 -13.61 7.05
C THR A 140 1.89 -14.38 8.37
N ALA A 141 1.82 -13.67 9.50
CA ALA A 141 1.61 -14.22 10.83
C ALA A 141 0.63 -13.34 11.63
N PRO A 142 -0.01 -13.85 12.69
CA PRO A 142 -0.80 -13.03 13.59
C PRO A 142 0.03 -11.87 14.15
N ALA A 143 -0.59 -10.71 14.35
CA ALA A 143 0.07 -9.58 15.00
C ALA A 143 0.54 -10.00 16.42
N THR A 144 1.86 -10.01 16.63
CA THR A 144 2.48 -10.26 17.93
C THR A 144 3.27 -9.02 18.35
N GLY A 145 3.16 -8.61 19.61
CA GLY A 145 3.92 -7.47 20.12
C GLY A 145 3.14 -6.17 20.16
N THR A 146 3.85 -5.04 20.03
CA THR A 146 3.25 -3.70 20.10
C THR A 146 2.71 -3.34 18.72
N PRO A 147 1.44 -2.92 18.59
CA PRO A 147 0.91 -2.45 17.31
C PRO A 147 1.70 -1.28 16.75
N GLY A 148 1.97 -1.31 15.45
CA GLY A 148 2.62 -0.23 14.73
C GLY A 148 1.71 1.00 14.60
N THR A 149 2.24 2.03 13.95
CA THR A 149 1.52 3.28 13.70
C THR A 149 1.69 3.72 12.25
N TYR A 150 0.59 3.95 11.56
CA TYR A 150 0.58 4.31 10.14
C TYR A 150 -0.22 5.59 9.94
N THR A 151 0.41 6.58 9.33
CA THR A 151 -0.21 7.87 9.07
C THR A 151 -0.03 8.28 7.61
N GLY A 152 -1.01 9.02 7.07
CA GLY A 152 -0.97 9.52 5.70
C GLY A 152 -2.30 9.34 4.98
N GLY A 153 -2.26 9.03 3.68
CA GLY A 153 -3.45 9.00 2.82
C GLY A 153 -4.19 7.66 2.82
N GLY A 154 -3.45 6.57 2.65
CA GLY A 154 -4.00 5.24 2.41
C GLY A 154 -3.24 4.11 3.07
N ILE A 155 -3.94 3.01 3.34
CA ILE A 155 -3.36 1.76 3.82
C ILE A 155 -3.91 0.57 3.04
N ALA A 156 -3.06 -0.38 2.69
CA ALA A 156 -3.41 -1.63 2.07
C ALA A 156 -2.90 -2.79 2.92
N VAL A 157 -3.76 -3.76 3.25
CA VAL A 157 -3.38 -4.91 4.07
C VAL A 157 -3.71 -6.19 3.30
N TRP A 158 -2.69 -7.02 3.09
CA TRP A 158 -2.84 -8.33 2.48
C TRP A 158 -2.60 -9.42 3.53
N SER A 159 -3.48 -10.42 3.59
CA SER A 159 -3.25 -11.64 4.35
C SER A 159 -3.85 -12.84 3.64
N ALA A 160 -3.09 -13.92 3.52
CA ALA A 160 -3.59 -15.17 2.95
C ALA A 160 -4.50 -15.94 3.92
N ASP A 161 -4.20 -15.85 5.23
CA ASP A 161 -4.68 -16.84 6.21
C ASP A 161 -5.47 -16.21 7.37
N HIS A 162 -5.54 -14.87 7.45
CA HIS A 162 -6.19 -14.17 8.56
C HIS A 162 -7.23 -13.17 8.06
N ASP A 163 -8.36 -13.12 8.77
CA ASP A 163 -9.35 -12.06 8.60
C ASP A 163 -8.73 -10.70 8.93
N VAL A 164 -9.10 -9.68 8.16
CA VAL A 164 -8.61 -8.31 8.34
C VAL A 164 -9.79 -7.35 8.47
N GLU A 165 -9.75 -6.53 9.51
CA GLU A 165 -10.65 -5.41 9.72
C GLU A 165 -9.86 -4.10 9.80
N ILE A 166 -10.26 -3.10 9.00
CA ILE A 166 -9.75 -1.74 9.09
C ILE A 166 -10.92 -0.83 9.42
N ASP A 167 -10.83 -0.11 10.55
CA ASP A 167 -11.81 0.88 10.97
C ASP A 167 -11.14 2.26 11.05
N LEU A 168 -11.47 3.11 10.08
CA LEU A 168 -10.93 4.46 9.91
C LEU A 168 -11.54 5.48 10.89
N ASP A 169 -12.61 5.12 11.59
CA ASP A 169 -13.27 5.98 12.59
C ASP A 169 -12.73 5.68 13.98
N THR A 170 -12.48 4.41 14.28
CA THR A 170 -11.78 4.02 15.51
C THR A 170 -10.25 4.01 15.37
N HIS A 171 -9.74 4.29 14.16
CA HIS A 171 -8.31 4.43 13.87
C HIS A 171 -7.49 3.15 14.11
N MET A 172 -8.03 1.99 13.76
CA MET A 172 -7.41 0.69 14.07
C MET A 172 -7.45 -0.29 12.91
N VAL A 173 -6.39 -1.09 12.80
CA VAL A 173 -6.34 -2.33 12.01
C VAL A 173 -6.37 -3.51 12.98
N THR A 174 -7.19 -4.51 12.66
CA THR A 174 -7.30 -5.77 13.40
C THR A 174 -7.02 -6.92 12.45
N VAL A 175 -6.15 -7.85 12.85
CA VAL A 175 -5.80 -9.07 12.13
C VAL A 175 -6.17 -10.27 13.00
N GLY A 176 -7.01 -11.18 12.49
CA GLY A 176 -7.42 -12.38 13.23
C GLY A 176 -8.08 -12.06 14.58
N GLY A 177 -8.71 -10.89 14.73
CA GLY A 177 -9.32 -10.41 15.97
C GLY A 177 -8.35 -9.75 16.97
N VAL A 178 -7.07 -9.58 16.62
CA VAL A 178 -6.06 -8.90 17.44
C VAL A 178 -5.78 -7.51 16.88
N HIS A 179 -5.72 -6.50 17.75
CA HIS A 179 -5.31 -5.15 17.37
C HIS A 179 -3.87 -5.19 16.82
N ALA A 180 -3.71 -4.82 15.55
CA ALA A 180 -2.49 -5.00 14.78
C ALA A 180 -1.77 -3.68 14.50
N ALA A 181 -2.51 -2.59 14.23
CA ALA A 181 -1.91 -1.28 13.97
C ALA A 181 -2.86 -0.12 14.32
N ASN A 182 -2.28 1.03 14.64
CA ASN A 182 -2.99 2.30 14.83
C ASN A 182 -2.90 3.17 13.58
N LEU A 183 -3.96 3.92 13.28
CA LEU A 183 -4.08 4.75 12.08
C LEU A 183 -4.23 6.24 12.42
N SER A 184 -3.80 7.13 11.52
CA SER A 184 -4.17 8.55 11.60
C SER A 184 -4.17 9.20 10.22
N GLY A 185 -5.20 9.99 9.92
CA GLY A 185 -5.33 10.73 8.65
C GLY A 185 -5.76 9.87 7.45
N ILE A 186 -5.87 8.56 7.61
CA ILE A 186 -6.19 7.61 6.55
C ILE A 186 -7.63 7.77 6.07
N VAL A 187 -7.80 7.92 4.76
CA VAL A 187 -9.11 7.95 4.07
C VAL A 187 -9.22 6.87 2.98
N GLY A 188 -8.10 6.29 2.56
CA GLY A 188 -8.03 5.15 1.65
C GLY A 188 -7.73 3.85 2.39
N ALA A 189 -8.52 2.80 2.16
CA ALA A 189 -8.25 1.48 2.71
C ALA A 189 -8.42 0.40 1.64
N ASN A 190 -7.43 -0.49 1.53
CA ASN A 190 -7.49 -1.68 0.70
C ASN A 190 -7.26 -2.95 1.55
N VAL A 191 -8.06 -3.99 1.35
CA VAL A 191 -7.86 -5.28 2.04
C VAL A 191 -7.98 -6.45 1.08
N VAL A 192 -7.04 -7.39 1.19
CA VAL A 192 -7.13 -8.72 0.59
C VAL A 192 -6.97 -9.75 1.71
N ALA A 193 -8.06 -10.44 2.04
CA ALA A 193 -8.10 -11.39 3.16
C ALA A 193 -9.23 -12.42 2.97
N PRO A 194 -9.23 -13.59 3.65
CA PRO A 194 -10.36 -14.51 3.67
C PRO A 194 -11.70 -13.82 3.98
N ARG A 195 -11.71 -12.99 5.04
CA ARG A 195 -12.78 -12.03 5.33
C ARG A 195 -12.19 -10.62 5.42
N ALA A 196 -12.79 -9.70 4.67
CA ALA A 196 -12.37 -8.30 4.63
C ALA A 196 -13.48 -7.41 5.19
N VAL A 197 -13.17 -6.66 6.26
CA VAL A 197 -14.09 -5.67 6.84
C VAL A 197 -13.44 -4.29 6.73
N LEU A 198 -14.12 -3.36 6.08
CA LEU A 198 -13.70 -1.95 6.03
C LEU A 198 -14.80 -1.07 6.59
N ARG A 199 -14.42 -0.17 7.48
CA ARG A 199 -15.31 0.86 8.03
C ARG A 199 -14.67 2.20 7.80
N GLY A 200 -15.35 3.04 7.03
CA GLY A 200 -15.02 4.43 6.86
C GLY A 200 -15.34 5.27 8.09
N ASN A 201 -15.25 6.57 7.91
CA ASN A 201 -15.48 7.62 8.88
C ASN A 201 -16.42 8.69 8.28
N ALA A 202 -16.33 9.95 8.71
CA ALA A 202 -17.23 11.00 8.24
C ALA A 202 -16.71 11.75 6.98
N ALA A 203 -15.56 11.35 6.44
CA ALA A 203 -14.97 11.94 5.25
C ALA A 203 -15.21 11.05 4.03
N ASP A 204 -15.08 11.62 2.83
CA ASP A 204 -15.10 10.88 1.57
C ASP A 204 -13.98 9.81 1.57
N ASN A 205 -14.36 8.54 1.68
CA ASN A 205 -13.44 7.42 1.80
C ASN A 205 -13.33 6.61 0.51
N TYR A 206 -12.15 6.04 0.29
CA TYR A 206 -11.92 5.04 -0.77
C TYR A 206 -11.70 3.68 -0.13
N LEU A 207 -12.73 2.82 -0.13
CA LEU A 207 -12.71 1.50 0.47
C LEU A 207 -12.73 0.43 -0.62
N SER A 208 -11.69 -0.39 -0.69
CA SER A 208 -11.57 -1.42 -1.71
C SER A 208 -11.11 -2.76 -1.13
N GLY A 209 -11.57 -3.88 -1.66
CA GLY A 209 -11.00 -5.14 -1.21
C GLY A 209 -11.69 -6.40 -1.70
N SER A 210 -11.05 -7.52 -1.40
CA SER A 210 -11.41 -8.84 -1.90
C SER A 210 -11.29 -9.90 -0.82
N GLY A 211 -12.19 -10.89 -0.87
CA GLY A 211 -12.26 -12.01 0.06
C GLY A 211 -13.45 -12.92 -0.21
N CYS A 212 -13.62 -13.98 0.59
CA CYS A 212 -14.82 -14.81 0.57
C CYS A 212 -16.04 -14.05 1.10
N ASP A 213 -15.84 -13.24 2.15
CA ASP A 213 -16.88 -12.43 2.79
C ASP A 213 -16.36 -11.00 2.96
N VAL A 214 -17.01 -10.06 2.27
CA VAL A 214 -16.65 -8.64 2.28
C VAL A 214 -17.76 -7.84 2.98
N LEU A 215 -17.38 -7.01 3.95
CA LEU A 215 -18.29 -6.05 4.61
C LEU A 215 -17.69 -4.65 4.61
N PHE A 216 -18.24 -3.75 3.79
CA PHE A 216 -17.83 -2.33 3.78
C PHE A 216 -18.95 -1.42 4.28
N VAL A 217 -18.58 -0.43 5.07
CA VAL A 217 -19.47 0.61 5.59
C VAL A 217 -18.78 1.96 5.43
N GLY A 218 -19.24 2.81 4.52
CA GLY A 218 -18.67 4.14 4.26
C GLY A 218 -18.85 5.10 5.44
N LYS A 219 -20.05 5.11 6.01
CA LYS A 219 -20.53 5.98 7.11
C LYS A 219 -20.94 7.36 6.60
N GLY A 220 -20.08 8.36 6.50
CA GLY A 220 -20.51 9.68 6.02
C GLY A 220 -19.50 10.29 5.08
N GLY A 221 -19.95 11.22 4.25
CA GLY A 221 -19.15 11.68 3.11
C GLY A 221 -19.60 10.95 1.85
N SER A 222 -19.09 11.38 0.70
CA SER A 222 -19.32 10.73 -0.60
C SER A 222 -18.25 9.66 -0.81
N ASP A 223 -18.61 8.42 -0.53
CA ASP A 223 -17.66 7.32 -0.47
C ASP A 223 -17.55 6.55 -1.79
N THR A 224 -16.40 5.92 -2.01
CA THR A 224 -16.20 4.93 -3.07
C THR A 224 -15.94 3.56 -2.45
N LEU A 225 -16.86 2.62 -2.65
CA LEU A 225 -16.82 1.26 -2.12
C LEU A 225 -16.69 0.26 -3.27
N ILE A 226 -15.59 -0.49 -3.31
CA ILE A 226 -15.30 -1.42 -4.41
C ILE A 226 -14.92 -2.79 -3.85
N GLY A 227 -15.80 -3.78 -3.95
CA GLY A 227 -15.49 -5.12 -3.45
C GLY A 227 -16.33 -6.23 -4.07
N GLY A 228 -15.94 -7.47 -3.80
CA GLY A 228 -16.65 -8.65 -4.27
C GLY A 228 -15.72 -9.71 -4.88
N GLY A 229 -15.65 -10.86 -4.21
CA GLY A 229 -14.83 -12.00 -4.63
C GLY A 229 -13.34 -11.74 -4.61
N ILE A 230 -12.56 -12.72 -5.10
CA ILE A 230 -11.10 -12.72 -5.06
C ILE A 230 -10.52 -12.30 -6.42
N VAL A 231 -9.69 -11.26 -6.41
CA VAL A 231 -8.79 -10.92 -7.51
C VAL A 231 -7.73 -12.02 -7.70
N GLU A 232 -7.25 -12.18 -8.92
CA GLU A 232 -6.50 -13.35 -9.40
C GLU A 232 -5.17 -13.66 -8.67
N ASP A 233 -4.73 -12.81 -7.74
CA ASP A 233 -3.42 -12.86 -7.08
C ASP A 233 -3.41 -13.50 -5.67
N ALA A 234 -4.49 -14.15 -5.23
CA ALA A 234 -4.55 -14.87 -3.96
C ALA A 234 -5.03 -16.33 -4.11
N PRO A 235 -4.18 -17.24 -4.64
CA PRO A 235 -4.59 -18.61 -4.96
C PRO A 235 -4.98 -19.44 -3.73
N GLN A 236 -4.40 -19.15 -2.55
CA GLN A 236 -4.75 -19.83 -1.30
C GLN A 236 -6.19 -19.50 -0.85
N ILE A 237 -6.57 -18.22 -0.92
CA ILE A 237 -7.93 -17.79 -0.57
C ILE A 237 -8.95 -18.38 -1.56
N LYS A 238 -8.57 -18.52 -2.84
CA LYS A 238 -9.45 -19.02 -3.91
C LYS A 238 -9.96 -20.45 -3.70
N SER A 239 -9.18 -21.34 -3.09
CA SER A 239 -9.61 -22.73 -2.87
C SER A 239 -10.71 -22.90 -1.82
N GLU A 240 -10.92 -21.90 -0.95
CA GLU A 240 -11.83 -22.03 0.21
C GLU A 240 -13.15 -21.26 0.06
N CYS A 241 -13.28 -20.38 -0.94
CA CYS A 241 -14.46 -19.53 -1.09
C CYS A 241 -15.59 -20.17 -1.93
N GLU A 242 -16.34 -21.10 -1.34
CA GLU A 242 -17.65 -21.47 -1.89
C GLU A 242 -18.70 -20.41 -1.50
N GLY A 243 -19.12 -19.58 -2.46
CA GLY A 243 -20.19 -18.59 -2.24
C GLY A 243 -19.72 -17.21 -1.79
N MET A 244 -18.74 -16.65 -2.52
CA MET A 244 -18.27 -15.27 -2.37
C MET A 244 -19.46 -14.31 -2.24
N LYS A 245 -19.41 -13.42 -1.26
CA LYS A 245 -20.43 -12.40 -1.04
C LYS A 245 -19.82 -11.08 -0.60
N ALA A 246 -20.46 -9.99 -0.96
CA ALA A 246 -20.13 -8.65 -0.47
C ALA A 246 -21.37 -7.96 0.08
N THR A 247 -21.25 -7.31 1.22
CA THR A 247 -22.23 -6.37 1.75
C THR A 247 -21.58 -5.01 1.86
N MET A 248 -22.09 -4.03 1.11
CA MET A 248 -21.53 -2.69 1.08
C MET A 248 -22.64 -1.69 1.36
N ARG A 249 -22.34 -0.72 2.23
CA ARG A 249 -23.25 0.36 2.61
C ARG A 249 -22.50 1.68 2.50
N GLY A 250 -22.99 2.61 1.68
CA GLY A 250 -22.40 3.94 1.53
C GLY A 250 -22.62 4.76 2.80
N GLY A 251 -23.77 5.42 2.89
CA GLY A 251 -24.14 6.19 4.07
C GLY A 251 -24.98 7.40 3.67
N PRO A 252 -25.00 8.47 4.48
CA PRO A 252 -25.21 9.81 3.97
C PRO A 252 -24.08 10.27 3.05
N GLY A 253 -24.41 10.62 1.81
CA GLY A 253 -23.48 11.13 0.80
C GLY A 253 -23.89 10.65 -0.59
N ASP A 254 -23.31 11.24 -1.63
CA ASP A 254 -23.47 10.72 -3.00
C ASP A 254 -22.40 9.63 -3.20
N ASP A 255 -22.76 8.36 -3.06
CA ASP A 255 -21.81 7.24 -2.97
C ASP A 255 -21.63 6.48 -4.29
N ASN A 256 -20.44 5.91 -4.52
CA ASN A 256 -20.15 5.02 -5.65
C ASN A 256 -19.83 3.61 -5.15
N ILE A 257 -20.78 2.68 -5.32
CA ILE A 257 -20.70 1.33 -4.76
C ILE A 257 -20.68 0.29 -5.88
N LYS A 258 -19.57 -0.45 -5.99
CA LYS A 258 -19.33 -1.43 -7.05
C LYS A 258 -19.02 -2.81 -6.48
N GLY A 259 -19.95 -3.74 -6.69
CA GLY A 259 -19.75 -5.18 -6.64
C GLY A 259 -18.76 -5.66 -7.71
N TRP A 260 -18.22 -6.86 -7.53
CA TRP A 260 -17.29 -7.50 -8.48
C TRP A 260 -17.78 -8.91 -8.84
N LEU A 261 -17.22 -9.94 -8.18
CA LEU A 261 -17.65 -11.31 -8.25
C LEU A 261 -18.43 -11.65 -6.98
N GLY A 262 -19.22 -12.73 -7.01
CA GLY A 262 -19.97 -13.15 -5.83
C GLY A 262 -21.35 -12.51 -5.75
N LEU A 263 -22.14 -12.88 -4.75
CA LEU A 263 -23.46 -12.31 -4.50
C LEU A 263 -23.30 -11.00 -3.73
N ASN A 264 -23.69 -9.88 -4.32
CA ASN A 264 -23.51 -8.56 -3.75
C ASN A 264 -24.81 -8.02 -3.18
N ARG A 265 -24.70 -7.42 -1.99
CA ARG A 265 -25.75 -6.62 -1.37
C ARG A 265 -25.25 -5.19 -1.22
N LEU A 266 -25.71 -4.31 -2.08
CA LEU A 266 -25.29 -2.92 -2.16
C LEU A 266 -26.41 -2.01 -1.64
N VAL A 267 -26.07 -1.08 -0.75
CA VAL A 267 -27.02 -0.14 -0.15
C VAL A 267 -26.43 1.27 -0.19
N GLY A 268 -27.03 2.18 -0.93
CA GLY A 268 -26.61 3.58 -0.99
C GLY A 268 -26.90 4.32 0.32
N ASN A 269 -28.16 4.27 0.73
CA ASN A 269 -28.79 4.98 1.84
C ASN A 269 -29.29 6.38 1.45
N ALA A 270 -28.57 7.46 1.75
CA ALA A 270 -29.11 8.81 1.55
C ALA A 270 -28.16 9.64 0.71
N GLY A 271 -28.63 10.14 -0.43
CA GLY A 271 -27.82 10.88 -1.39
C GLY A 271 -28.12 10.39 -2.80
N ASN A 272 -27.34 10.83 -3.78
CA ASN A 272 -27.49 10.39 -5.16
C ASN A 272 -26.45 9.31 -5.44
N ASP A 273 -26.85 8.05 -5.31
CA ASP A 273 -25.91 6.94 -5.29
C ASP A 273 -25.78 6.24 -6.65
N GLU A 274 -24.57 5.78 -6.96
CA GLU A 274 -24.29 4.89 -8.09
C GLU A 274 -24.01 3.48 -7.58
N LEU A 275 -24.88 2.52 -7.90
CA LEU A 275 -24.77 1.13 -7.46
C LEU A 275 -24.61 0.18 -8.65
N GLN A 276 -23.59 -0.68 -8.63
CA GLN A 276 -23.34 -1.67 -9.68
C GLN A 276 -23.03 -3.06 -9.12
N GLY A 277 -23.86 -4.07 -9.40
CA GLY A 277 -23.68 -5.45 -8.91
C GLY A 277 -22.65 -6.29 -9.70
N ARG A 278 -22.75 -6.26 -11.03
CA ARG A 278 -21.91 -6.93 -12.05
C ARG A 278 -22.20 -8.42 -12.24
N SER A 279 -21.75 -9.30 -11.36
CA SER A 279 -21.80 -10.75 -11.60
C SER A 279 -22.64 -11.43 -10.54
N ARG A 280 -23.37 -12.47 -10.94
CA ARG A 280 -24.31 -13.20 -10.08
C ARG A 280 -25.52 -12.37 -9.66
N SER A 281 -26.47 -13.06 -9.06
CA SER A 281 -27.74 -12.48 -8.60
C SER A 281 -27.52 -11.53 -7.40
N ASP A 282 -27.63 -10.23 -7.65
CA ASP A 282 -27.32 -9.16 -6.71
C ASP A 282 -28.57 -8.49 -6.12
N VAL A 283 -28.38 -7.76 -5.01
CA VAL A 283 -29.42 -6.93 -4.38
C VAL A 283 -28.90 -5.50 -4.24
N LEU A 284 -29.47 -4.58 -5.01
CA LEU A 284 -29.14 -3.16 -5.01
C LEU A 284 -30.29 -2.35 -4.43
N LEU A 285 -30.01 -1.57 -3.38
CA LEU A 285 -30.95 -0.67 -2.73
C LEU A 285 -30.38 0.76 -2.78
N GLY A 286 -30.98 1.67 -3.53
CA GLY A 286 -30.54 3.07 -3.62
C GLY A 286 -30.76 3.77 -2.29
N GLY A 287 -32.01 4.00 -1.92
CA GLY A 287 -32.41 4.61 -0.65
C GLY A 287 -33.19 5.87 -0.91
N SER A 288 -32.78 7.01 -0.35
CA SER A 288 -33.40 8.31 -0.62
C SER A 288 -32.46 9.18 -1.45
N GLY A 289 -32.97 9.81 -2.50
CA GLY A 289 -32.21 10.69 -3.37
C GLY A 289 -32.42 10.31 -4.82
N ARG A 290 -31.45 10.57 -5.70
CA ARG A 290 -31.54 10.19 -7.11
C ARG A 290 -30.47 9.15 -7.42
N ASP A 291 -30.90 7.90 -7.49
CA ASP A 291 -29.97 6.78 -7.58
C ASP A 291 -29.89 6.21 -9.01
N ASP A 292 -28.71 5.70 -9.41
CA ASP A 292 -28.49 4.90 -10.63
C ASP A 292 -28.09 3.48 -10.23
N LEU A 293 -28.95 2.51 -10.52
CA LEU A 293 -28.78 1.11 -10.16
C LEU A 293 -28.56 0.24 -11.40
N ARG A 294 -27.46 -0.52 -11.43
CA ARG A 294 -27.12 -1.46 -12.50
C ARG A 294 -26.90 -2.86 -11.95
N GLY A 295 -27.79 -3.79 -12.31
CA GLY A 295 -27.78 -5.18 -11.83
C GLY A 295 -26.54 -5.93 -12.31
N GLY A 296 -26.49 -6.25 -13.60
CA GLY A 296 -25.35 -6.91 -14.20
C GLY A 296 -25.75 -8.20 -14.91
N ASN A 297 -25.20 -9.32 -14.50
CA ASN A 297 -25.53 -10.62 -15.04
C ASN A 297 -26.28 -11.45 -14.00
N GLU A 298 -27.19 -12.29 -14.48
CA GLU A 298 -28.09 -13.14 -13.68
C GLU A 298 -29.30 -12.37 -13.15
N SER A 299 -30.00 -12.89 -12.13
CA SER A 299 -31.32 -12.37 -11.74
C SER A 299 -31.19 -11.45 -10.53
N ASP A 300 -31.31 -10.15 -10.77
CA ASP A 300 -31.02 -9.13 -9.77
C ASP A 300 -32.29 -8.56 -9.12
N VAL A 301 -32.14 -7.98 -7.93
CA VAL A 301 -33.18 -7.19 -7.25
C VAL A 301 -32.71 -5.75 -7.11
N LEU A 302 -33.34 -4.84 -7.84
CA LEU A 302 -33.01 -3.41 -7.84
C LEU A 302 -34.18 -2.62 -7.23
N ARG A 303 -33.92 -1.84 -6.19
CA ARG A 303 -34.90 -0.93 -5.61
C ARG A 303 -34.26 0.44 -5.45
N GLY A 304 -34.73 1.43 -6.21
CA GLY A 304 -34.30 2.82 -6.11
C GLY A 304 -34.64 3.34 -4.71
N GLY A 305 -35.90 3.63 -4.45
CA GLY A 305 -36.38 3.91 -3.11
C GLY A 305 -37.27 5.13 -3.12
N GLY A 306 -36.80 6.23 -2.54
CA GLY A 306 -37.49 7.51 -2.59
C GLY A 306 -36.71 8.52 -3.42
N GLY A 307 -37.22 8.86 -4.59
CA GLY A 307 -36.75 10.01 -5.35
C GLY A 307 -36.98 9.85 -6.85
N ARG A 308 -35.93 10.01 -7.66
CA ARG A 308 -36.05 9.95 -9.14
C ARG A 308 -35.04 8.98 -9.70
N ASP A 309 -35.26 7.70 -9.43
CA ASP A 309 -34.24 6.69 -9.63
C ASP A 309 -34.28 6.08 -11.04
N THR A 310 -33.11 5.60 -11.48
CA THR A 310 -32.94 4.77 -12.68
C THR A 310 -32.55 3.36 -12.25
N ALA A 311 -33.20 2.34 -12.80
CA ALA A 311 -32.82 0.94 -12.58
C ALA A 311 -32.70 0.18 -13.92
N ASP A 312 -31.52 -0.37 -14.16
CA ASP A 312 -31.19 -1.23 -15.30
C ASP A 312 -30.69 -2.59 -14.82
N GLY A 313 -31.51 -3.63 -14.97
CA GLY A 313 -31.16 -4.99 -14.59
C GLY A 313 -30.06 -5.61 -15.47
N GLN A 314 -29.89 -5.12 -16.70
CA GLN A 314 -28.99 -5.68 -17.71
C GLN A 314 -29.37 -7.13 -18.09
N ASN A 315 -28.46 -8.10 -17.91
CA ASN A 315 -28.63 -9.46 -18.41
C ASN A 315 -29.28 -10.37 -17.37
N GLY A 316 -30.56 -10.71 -17.53
CA GLY A 316 -31.18 -11.77 -16.75
C GLY A 316 -32.66 -11.53 -16.52
N ARG A 317 -33.20 -12.16 -15.47
CA ARG A 317 -34.61 -12.00 -15.08
C ARG A 317 -34.67 -11.17 -13.80
N ASP A 318 -34.72 -9.87 -13.99
CA ASP A 318 -34.55 -8.92 -12.89
C ASP A 318 -35.86 -8.44 -12.30
N ARG A 319 -35.79 -8.00 -11.05
CA ARG A 319 -36.91 -7.34 -10.36
C ARG A 319 -36.52 -5.92 -10.00
N CYS A 320 -37.09 -4.95 -10.72
CA CYS A 320 -36.84 -3.53 -10.49
C CYS A 320 -38.03 -2.76 -9.94
N VAL A 321 -37.76 -1.88 -8.98
CA VAL A 321 -38.69 -0.88 -8.47
C VAL A 321 -37.97 0.47 -8.45
N ALA A 322 -38.30 1.34 -9.40
CA ALA A 322 -37.77 2.71 -9.52
C ALA A 322 -38.84 3.63 -10.16
N GLU A 323 -38.72 4.95 -9.97
CA GLU A 323 -39.73 5.94 -10.41
C GLU A 323 -39.62 6.35 -11.88
N ARG A 324 -38.41 6.40 -12.48
CA ARG A 324 -38.25 7.00 -13.82
C ARG A 324 -38.16 5.99 -14.95
N GLU A 325 -37.23 5.03 -14.87
CA GLU A 325 -36.90 4.15 -15.99
C GLU A 325 -36.73 2.71 -15.52
N ARG A 326 -37.38 1.77 -16.23
CA ARG A 326 -37.26 0.33 -16.01
C ARG A 326 -36.69 -0.30 -17.28
N GLY A 327 -35.41 -0.65 -17.26
CA GLY A 327 -34.78 -1.48 -18.29
C GLY A 327 -34.92 -3.00 -18.03
N CYS A 328 -35.77 -3.40 -17.08
CA CYS A 328 -35.62 -4.69 -16.38
C CYS A 328 -36.47 -5.84 -16.91
N GLU A 329 -37.11 -5.68 -18.08
CA GLU A 329 -37.87 -6.76 -18.71
C GLU A 329 -37.43 -6.96 -20.16
N ARG A 330 -36.79 -8.12 -20.43
CA ARG A 330 -37.04 -8.94 -21.62
C ARG A 330 -37.07 -10.43 -21.28
#